data_AF-C7NVD0-F1
#
_entry.id   AF-C7NVD0-F1
#
_cell.length_a   1.000
_cell.length_b   1.000
_cell.length_c   1.000
_cell.angle_alpha   90.00
_cell.angle_beta   90.00
_cell.angle_gamma   90.00
#
_symmetry.space_group_name_H-M   'P 1'
#
loop_
_entity.id
_entity.type
_entity.pdbx_description
1 polymer ?
#
loop_
_entity_poly.entity_id
_entity_poly.type
_entity_poly.pdbx_seq_one_letter_code
_entity_poly.pdbx_strand_id
1 'polypeptide(L)'
;MPVLLNDHDSDLTLRPGTTKSDIVAYLYRNPEWGYSPKDITEALDIPRGTATTTLKRLYDDDYVGKTDDGYYHALGERDDIRRYVSSLEQAHRLFGHHRDADATPEAPEKQIAADRTDEKTDAELAALEDEIGDHDE
;
A
#
# COMPACT_ATOMS: atom_id res chain seq x y z
N MET A 1 -22.43 -12.21 23.88
CA MET A 1 -22.16 -12.32 22.43
C MET A 1 -21.48 -11.03 21.99
N PRO A 2 -20.19 -11.06 21.60
CA PRO A 2 -19.55 -9.87 21.05
C PRO A 2 -20.18 -9.54 19.69
N VAL A 3 -20.35 -8.25 19.41
CA VAL A 3 -20.90 -7.74 18.15
C VAL A 3 -19.73 -7.19 17.33
N LEU A 4 -19.64 -7.62 16.07
CA LEU A 4 -18.67 -7.08 15.12
C LEU A 4 -19.10 -5.66 14.76
N LEU A 5 -18.36 -4.66 15.25
CA LEU A 5 -18.51 -3.29 14.76
C LEU A 5 -17.93 -3.26 13.34
N ASN A 6 -18.80 -3.46 12.35
CA ASN A 6 -18.46 -3.33 10.93
C ASN A 6 -18.19 -1.89 10.50
N ASP A 7 -18.34 -0.92 11.40
CA ASP A 7 -18.07 0.48 11.12
C ASP A 7 -16.63 0.84 11.49
N HIS A 8 -15.72 0.35 10.66
CA HIS A 8 -14.49 1.07 10.38
C HIS A 8 -14.58 1.61 8.96
N ASP A 9 -15.64 2.37 8.65
CA ASP A 9 -15.52 3.40 7.63
C ASP A 9 -14.48 4.39 8.17
N SER A 10 -13.21 4.13 7.85
CA SER A 10 -12.25 5.21 7.85
C SER A 10 -12.78 6.20 6.82
N ASP A 11 -13.35 7.31 7.29
CA ASP A 11 -13.85 8.46 6.48
C ASP A 11 -12.75 9.04 5.54
N LEU A 12 -11.54 8.50 5.66
CA LEU A 12 -10.41 8.65 4.76
C LEU A 12 -10.72 8.14 3.35
N THR A 13 -11.07 9.08 2.48
CA THR A 13 -11.14 8.90 1.02
C THR A 13 -9.72 8.96 0.41
N LEU A 14 -8.78 8.17 0.95
CA LEU A 14 -7.41 8.06 0.46
C LEU A 14 -7.17 6.68 -0.14
N ARG A 15 -6.72 6.65 -1.40
CA ARG A 15 -6.37 5.41 -2.11
C ARG A 15 -4.87 5.37 -2.37
N PRO A 16 -4.15 4.30 -1.97
CA PRO A 16 -2.74 4.14 -2.27
C PRO A 16 -2.45 4.25 -3.77
N GLY A 17 -1.30 4.84 -4.14
CA GLY A 17 -0.91 5.04 -5.54
C GLY A 17 -1.65 6.17 -6.26
N THR A 18 -2.43 6.98 -5.53
CA THR A 18 -3.01 8.22 -6.07
C THR A 18 -2.20 9.42 -5.58
N THR A 19 -2.13 10.47 -6.40
CA THR A 19 -1.42 11.71 -6.03
C THR A 19 -1.91 12.30 -4.70
N LYS A 20 -3.21 12.16 -4.39
CA LYS A 20 -3.77 12.61 -3.10
C LYS A 20 -3.12 11.87 -1.93
N SER A 21 -3.02 10.55 -2.03
CA SER A 21 -2.36 9.71 -1.02
C SER A 21 -0.86 9.98 -0.94
N ASP A 22 -0.17 10.14 -2.07
CA ASP A 22 1.28 10.38 -2.09
C ASP A 22 1.64 11.71 -1.41
N ILE A 23 0.87 12.77 -1.67
CA ILE A 23 1.04 14.07 -1.00
C ILE A 23 0.80 13.95 0.51
N VAL A 24 -0.27 13.28 0.93
CA VAL A 24 -0.56 13.08 2.37
C VAL A 24 0.55 12.28 3.04
N ALA A 25 0.98 11.17 2.44
CA ALA A 25 2.06 10.35 2.96
C ALA A 25 3.35 11.15 3.11
N TYR A 26 3.69 11.97 2.11
CA TYR A 26 4.88 12.82 2.15
C TYR A 26 4.84 13.83 3.30
N LEU A 27 3.72 14.51 3.52
CA LEU A 27 3.58 15.49 4.59
C LEU A 27 3.61 14.84 5.98
N TYR A 28 2.92 13.70 6.16
CA TYR A 28 2.83 13.03 7.46
C TYR A 28 4.10 12.26 7.85
N ARG A 29 4.99 11.97 6.88
CA ARG A 29 6.35 11.49 7.14
C ARG A 29 7.28 12.58 7.67
N ASN A 30 6.98 13.83 7.38
CA ASN A 30 7.79 15.01 7.72
C ASN A 30 6.93 16.02 8.49
N PRO A 31 6.31 15.63 9.63
CA PRO A 31 5.27 16.42 10.29
C PRO A 31 5.79 17.74 10.86
N GLU A 32 7.10 17.87 11.08
CA GLU A 32 7.75 19.09 11.55
C GLU A 32 7.95 20.17 10.46
N TRP A 33 7.65 19.87 9.19
CA TRP A 33 7.89 20.77 8.06
C TRP A 33 6.59 21.18 7.34
N GLY A 34 6.59 22.41 6.83
CA GLY A 34 5.60 22.90 5.87
C GLY A 34 6.19 23.00 4.47
N TYR A 35 5.38 22.69 3.46
CA TYR A 35 5.82 22.63 2.05
C TYR A 35 4.94 23.49 1.15
N SER A 36 5.55 24.24 0.26
CA SER A 36 4.83 24.95 -0.79
C SER A 36 4.40 23.99 -1.90
N PRO A 37 3.44 24.36 -2.78
CA PRO A 37 3.11 23.55 -3.95
C PRO A 37 4.30 23.28 -4.87
N LYS A 38 5.31 24.18 -4.87
CA LYS A 38 6.55 23.98 -5.63
C LYS A 38 7.37 22.84 -5.04
N ASP A 39 7.57 22.84 -3.72
CA ASP A 39 8.37 21.82 -3.04
C ASP A 39 7.73 20.43 -3.22
N ILE A 40 6.40 20.35 -3.18
CA ILE A 40 5.65 19.11 -3.43
C ILE A 40 5.79 18.62 -4.87
N THR A 41 5.77 19.54 -5.84
CA THR A 41 6.00 19.23 -7.27
C THR A 41 7.38 18.60 -7.44
N GLU A 42 8.41 19.21 -6.84
CA GLU A 42 9.80 18.75 -6.95
C GLU A 42 10.03 17.43 -6.20
N ALA A 43 9.45 17.27 -5.01
CA ALA A 43 9.64 16.07 -4.19
C ALA A 43 8.95 14.82 -4.75
N LEU A 44 7.78 14.99 -5.39
CA LEU A 44 6.96 13.87 -5.88
C LEU A 44 6.95 13.74 -7.41
N ASP A 45 7.68 14.59 -8.12
CA ASP A 45 7.71 14.66 -9.59
C ASP A 45 6.31 14.69 -10.24
N ILE A 46 5.41 15.51 -9.67
CA ILE A 46 4.05 15.68 -10.16
C ILE A 46 3.86 17.04 -10.85
N PRO A 47 2.93 17.18 -11.81
CA PRO A 47 2.69 18.47 -12.44
C PRO A 47 2.25 19.55 -11.44
N ARG A 48 2.79 20.77 -11.59
CA ARG A 48 2.55 21.90 -10.67
C ARG A 48 1.06 22.23 -10.47
N GLY A 49 0.27 22.15 -11.55
CA GLY A 49 -1.18 22.37 -11.49
C GLY A 49 -1.90 21.30 -10.66
N THR A 50 -1.44 20.05 -10.75
CA THR A 50 -1.94 18.92 -9.98
C THR A 50 -1.60 19.07 -8.49
N ALA A 51 -0.36 19.45 -8.17
CA ALA A 51 0.05 19.69 -6.79
C ALA A 51 -0.81 20.79 -6.14
N THR A 52 -0.93 21.94 -6.80
CA THR A 52 -1.69 23.09 -6.29
C THR A 52 -3.16 22.75 -6.04
N THR A 53 -3.81 22.11 -7.02
CA THR A 53 -5.24 21.77 -6.91
C THR A 53 -5.48 20.68 -5.86
N THR A 54 -4.60 19.68 -5.78
CA THR A 54 -4.74 18.57 -4.82
C THR A 54 -4.48 19.04 -3.40
N LEU A 55 -3.45 19.87 -3.16
CA LEU A 55 -3.19 20.47 -1.85
C LEU A 55 -4.35 21.33 -1.36
N LYS A 56 -4.94 22.13 -2.25
CA LYS A 56 -6.14 22.90 -1.91
C LYS A 56 -7.28 22.00 -1.46
N ARG A 57 -7.60 20.96 -2.24
CA ARG A 57 -8.67 20.01 -1.88
C ARG A 57 -8.37 19.26 -0.59
N LEU A 58 -7.12 18.84 -0.37
CA LEU A 58 -6.71 18.19 0.87
C LEU A 58 -6.88 19.08 2.10
N TYR A 59 -6.63 20.38 1.95
CA TYR A 59 -6.88 21.35 3.01
C TYR A 59 -8.39 21.56 3.22
N ASP A 60 -9.15 21.73 2.14
CA ASP A 60 -10.61 21.89 2.21
C ASP A 60 -11.31 20.66 2.84
N ASP A 61 -10.74 19.46 2.65
CA ASP A 61 -11.22 18.19 3.20
C ASP A 61 -10.57 17.84 4.57
N ASP A 62 -9.89 18.79 5.24
CA ASP A 62 -9.25 18.65 6.56
C ASP A 62 -8.17 17.56 6.69
N TYR A 63 -7.55 17.11 5.59
CA TYR A 63 -6.44 16.14 5.65
C TYR A 63 -5.11 16.79 6.05
N VAL A 64 -4.93 18.07 5.74
CA VAL A 64 -3.66 18.80 5.92
C VAL A 64 -3.94 20.20 6.44
N GLY A 65 -2.99 20.78 7.17
CA GLY A 65 -3.02 22.18 7.56
C GLY A 65 -2.38 23.07 6.49
N LYS A 66 -2.66 24.37 6.57
CA LYS A 66 -2.04 25.39 5.73
C LYS A 66 -1.68 26.60 6.59
N THR A 67 -0.45 27.07 6.49
CA THR A 67 0.00 28.30 7.14
C THR A 67 -0.48 29.53 6.36
N ASP A 68 -0.48 30.70 7.01
CA ASP A 68 -0.85 31.97 6.37
C ASP A 68 0.06 32.29 5.17
N ASP A 69 1.33 31.90 5.23
CA ASP A 69 2.31 32.04 4.16
C ASP A 69 2.14 31.02 3.01
N GLY A 70 1.17 30.13 3.11
CA GLY A 70 0.78 29.21 2.04
C GLY A 70 1.51 27.87 2.01
N TYR A 71 2.18 27.49 3.11
CA TYR A 71 2.82 26.18 3.25
C TYR A 71 1.83 25.17 3.82
N TYR A 72 1.85 23.96 3.29
CA TYR A 72 1.00 22.85 3.71
C TYR A 72 1.77 21.91 4.63
N HIS A 73 1.13 21.43 5.70
CA HIS A 73 1.77 20.58 6.70
C HIS A 73 0.80 19.49 7.21
N ALA A 74 1.35 18.46 7.87
CA ALA A 74 0.54 17.42 8.51
C ALA A 74 -0.23 17.97 9.73
N LEU A 75 -1.40 17.39 10.02
CA LEU A 75 -2.18 17.77 11.19
C LEU A 75 -1.80 16.92 12.40
N GLY A 76 -1.58 17.61 13.53
CA GLY A 76 -1.20 17.04 14.82
C GLY A 76 -2.22 16.06 15.40
N GLU A 77 -3.50 16.26 15.15
CA GLU A 77 -4.61 15.56 15.83
C GLU A 77 -5.21 14.40 15.00
N ARG A 78 -4.73 14.18 13.76
CA ARG A 78 -5.30 13.21 12.81
C ARG A 78 -4.63 11.84 12.88
N ASP A 79 -4.92 11.11 13.96
CA ASP A 79 -4.36 9.76 14.18
C ASP A 79 -4.83 8.71 13.18
N ASP A 80 -6.02 8.91 12.60
CA ASP A 80 -6.53 8.12 11.49
C ASP A 80 -5.61 8.20 10.26
N ILE A 81 -5.17 9.40 9.88
CA ILE A 81 -4.26 9.62 8.75
C ILE A 81 -2.87 9.04 9.07
N ARG A 82 -2.37 9.21 10.29
CA ARG A 82 -1.09 8.59 10.70
C ARG A 82 -1.14 7.07 10.61
N ARG A 83 -2.23 6.46 11.07
CA ARG A 83 -2.44 5.02 10.97
C ARG A 83 -2.45 4.57 9.52
N TYR A 84 -3.12 5.31 8.64
CA TYR A 84 -3.12 5.05 7.20
C TYR A 84 -1.71 5.10 6.61
N VAL A 85 -0.94 6.16 6.88
CA VAL A 85 0.43 6.31 6.35
C VAL A 85 1.36 5.22 6.89
N SER A 86 1.26 4.87 8.18
CA SER A 86 2.02 3.76 8.77
C SER A 86 1.65 2.41 8.16
N SER A 87 0.38 2.16 7.86
CA SER A 87 -0.07 0.96 7.13
C SER A 87 0.51 0.94 5.71
N LEU A 88 0.50 2.07 5.01
CA LEU A 88 1.07 2.22 3.67
C LEU A 88 2.58 1.95 3.66
N GLU A 89 3.31 2.41 4.66
CA GLU A 89 4.75 2.12 4.81
C GLU A 89 5.03 0.66 5.12
N GLN A 90 4.23 0.02 5.97
CA GLN A 90 4.35 -1.41 6.25
C GLN A 90 4.11 -2.23 4.98
N ALA A 91 3.08 -1.89 4.20
CA ALA A 91 2.83 -2.52 2.91
C ALA A 91 3.99 -2.27 1.94
N HIS A 92 4.51 -1.04 1.85
CA HIS A 92 5.67 -0.74 1.01
C HIS A 92 6.93 -1.49 1.45
N ARG A 93 7.17 -1.67 2.76
CA ARG A 93 8.29 -2.47 3.25
C ARG A 93 8.14 -3.96 2.91
N LEU A 94 6.94 -4.52 3.05
CA LEU A 94 6.70 -5.94 2.78
C LEU A 94 6.74 -6.26 1.29
N PHE A 95 6.23 -5.36 0.43
CA PHE A 95 6.01 -5.64 -0.99
C PHE A 95 6.86 -4.80 -1.95
N GLY A 96 7.50 -3.73 -1.46
CA GLY A 96 8.33 -2.83 -2.27
C GLY A 96 9.73 -3.38 -2.56
N HIS A 97 10.24 -4.31 -1.75
CA HIS A 97 11.54 -4.95 -1.99
C HIS A 97 11.54 -6.01 -3.10
N HIS A 98 10.37 -6.41 -3.61
CA HIS A 98 10.25 -7.53 -4.57
C HIS A 98 9.62 -7.14 -5.92
N ARG A 99 9.57 -5.85 -6.26
CA ARG A 99 8.86 -5.39 -7.48
C ARG A 99 9.57 -4.25 -8.21
N ASP A 100 10.80 -4.46 -8.67
CA ASP A 100 11.03 -4.00 -10.04
C ASP A 100 10.15 -4.87 -10.94
N ALA A 101 9.45 -4.29 -11.91
CA ALA A 101 8.60 -5.06 -12.82
C ALA A 101 9.38 -6.16 -13.58
N ASP A 102 10.71 -5.98 -13.67
CA ASP A 102 11.68 -6.93 -14.22
C ASP A 102 12.53 -7.64 -13.14
N ALA A 103 12.21 -7.48 -11.84
CA ALA A 103 12.88 -8.20 -10.78
C ALA A 103 12.62 -9.70 -10.97
N THR A 104 13.64 -10.41 -11.42
CA THR A 104 13.61 -11.87 -11.38
C THR A 104 13.74 -12.27 -9.91
N PRO A 105 12.76 -12.99 -9.33
CA PRO A 105 12.91 -13.48 -7.97
C PRO A 105 14.20 -14.29 -7.88
N GLU A 106 15.06 -13.94 -6.92
CA GLU A 106 16.25 -14.77 -6.67
C GLU A 106 15.79 -16.18 -6.32
N ALA A 107 16.48 -17.18 -6.87
CA ALA A 107 16.21 -18.56 -6.52
C ALA A 107 16.45 -18.72 -5.01
N PRO A 108 15.44 -19.14 -4.23
CA PRO A 108 15.61 -19.27 -2.79
C PRO A 108 16.68 -20.31 -2.48
N GLU A 109 17.51 -20.06 -1.46
CA GLU A 109 18.63 -20.94 -1.05
C GLU A 109 18.18 -22.38 -0.76
N LYS A 110 16.91 -22.56 -0.36
CA LYS A 110 16.28 -23.85 -0.18
C LYS A 110 14.93 -23.88 -0.88
N GLN A 111 14.86 -24.68 -1.94
CA GLN A 111 13.61 -25.05 -2.58
C GLN A 111 13.12 -26.37 -1.98
N ILE A 112 12.06 -26.29 -1.19
CA ILE A 112 11.42 -27.43 -0.51
C ILE A 112 10.77 -28.42 -1.50
N ALA A 113 10.62 -28.02 -2.75
CA ALA A 113 9.91 -28.74 -3.80
C ALA A 113 10.68 -28.73 -5.13
N ALA A 114 12.03 -28.65 -5.10
CA ALA A 114 12.85 -28.68 -6.32
C ALA A 114 12.61 -29.94 -7.18
N ASP A 115 12.20 -31.03 -6.53
CA ASP A 115 11.92 -32.35 -7.12
C ASP A 115 10.42 -32.56 -7.40
N ARG A 116 9.60 -31.49 -7.33
CA ARG A 116 8.15 -31.53 -7.50
C ARG A 116 7.82 -30.91 -8.86
N THR A 117 7.86 -31.73 -9.89
CA THR A 117 7.46 -31.36 -11.25
C THR A 117 5.97 -31.62 -11.47
N ASP A 118 5.39 -30.96 -12.46
CA ASP A 118 4.01 -31.19 -12.88
C ASP A 118 3.81 -32.66 -13.27
N GLU A 119 4.75 -33.28 -14.02
CA GLU A 119 4.61 -34.70 -14.41
C GLU A 119 4.60 -35.66 -13.23
N LYS A 120 5.40 -35.38 -12.19
CA LYS A 120 5.43 -36.23 -10.98
C LYS A 120 4.17 -36.06 -10.16
N THR A 121 3.64 -34.84 -10.13
CA THR A 121 2.40 -34.51 -9.43
C THR A 121 1.21 -35.18 -10.13
N ASP A 122 1.16 -35.15 -11.46
CA ASP A 122 0.14 -35.84 -12.25
C ASP A 122 0.21 -37.36 -12.09
N ALA A 123 1.42 -37.93 -12.04
CA ALA A 123 1.60 -39.36 -11.79
C ALA A 123 1.17 -39.78 -10.37
N GLU A 124 1.49 -38.97 -9.35
CA GLU A 124 1.00 -39.19 -7.97
C GLU A 124 -0.52 -39.05 -7.89
N LEU A 125 -1.11 -38.08 -8.60
CA LEU A 125 -2.57 -37.87 -8.63
C LEU A 125 -3.29 -39.05 -9.27
N ALA A 126 -2.81 -39.54 -10.43
CA ALA A 126 -3.38 -40.70 -11.10
C ALA A 126 -3.30 -41.98 -10.24
N ALA A 127 -2.18 -42.18 -9.55
CA ALA A 127 -2.01 -43.32 -8.64
C ALA A 127 -2.96 -43.25 -7.42
N LEU A 128 -3.19 -42.05 -6.89
CA LEU A 128 -4.14 -41.82 -5.79
C LEU A 128 -5.60 -41.99 -6.25
N GLU A 129 -5.95 -41.55 -7.46
CA GLU A 129 -7.28 -41.74 -8.04
C GLU A 129 -7.58 -43.22 -8.31
N ASP A 130 -6.59 -43.99 -8.80
CA ASP A 130 -6.71 -45.44 -8.95
C ASP A 130 -6.84 -46.15 -7.59
N GLU A 131 -6.08 -45.76 -6.57
CA GLU A 131 -6.16 -46.34 -5.21
C GLU A 131 -7.50 -46.04 -4.52
N ILE A 132 -8.08 -44.85 -4.75
CA ILE A 132 -9.39 -44.48 -4.20
C ILE A 132 -10.52 -45.14 -5.01
N GLY A 133 -10.38 -45.26 -6.33
CA GLY A 133 -11.36 -45.90 -7.21
C GLY A 133 -11.51 -47.41 -7.00
N ASP A 134 -10.44 -48.09 -6.55
CA ASP A 134 -10.45 -49.52 -6.22
C ASP A 134 -11.12 -49.83 -4.85
N HIS A 135 -11.44 -48.80 -4.06
CA HIS A 135 -12.05 -48.96 -2.73
C HIS A 135 -13.59 -48.87 -2.72
N ASP A 136 -14.23 -48.66 -3.88
CA ASP A 136 -15.68 -48.53 -4.07
C ASP A 136 -16.34 -49.73 -4.84
N GLU A 137 -15.70 -50.91 -4.87
CA GLU A 137 -16.31 -52.19 -5.34
C GLU A 137 -16.47 -53.24 -4.21
#